data_AF-A0AA48H6R6-F1
#
_entry.id   AF-A0AA48H6R6-F1
#
_cell.length_a   1.000
_cell.length_b   1.000
_cell.length_c   1.000
_cell.angle_alpha   90.00
_cell.angle_beta   90.00
_cell.angle_gamma   90.00
#
_symmetry.space_group_name_H-M   'P 1'
#
loop_
_entity.id
_entity.type
_entity.pdbx_description
1 polymer ?
#
loop_
_entity_poly.entity_id
_entity_poly.type
_entity_poly.pdbx_seq_one_letter_code
_entity_poly.pdbx_strand_id
1 'polypeptide(L)'
;MATDEQQQKPPSKAELVRTFKRGKLLGILFGKYSRAWGRDDKIIEALAKAHNDGVIDVLGILDVPDLKSAVGPVFFDGQTLYCSLIPKLKSDAHSMIKATYRLIEAGGNDGAAALPARALAEWCEGDPSRPSEIFELYEGGEYEAARFLTLTLRTGAAFDRKKFLKRCHEIGRNGTDADREAAIRALGRVDKRLQP
;
A
#
# COMPACT_ATOMS: atom_id res chain seq x y z
N MET A 1 28.52 -22.67 16.22
CA MET A 1 28.55 -21.76 15.05
C MET A 1 27.70 -20.56 15.40
N ALA A 2 28.32 -19.42 15.71
CA ALA A 2 27.61 -18.20 16.04
C ALA A 2 26.94 -17.67 14.78
N THR A 3 25.61 -17.62 14.78
CA THR A 3 24.84 -16.91 13.76
C THR A 3 25.15 -15.43 13.91
N ASP A 4 25.76 -14.89 12.86
CA ASP A 4 26.11 -13.48 12.68
C ASP A 4 24.82 -12.65 12.49
N GLU A 5 23.95 -12.63 13.50
CA GLU A 5 22.91 -11.61 13.67
C GLU A 5 23.58 -10.33 14.17
N GLN A 6 24.46 -9.77 13.34
CA GLN A 6 24.95 -8.43 13.59
C GLN A 6 23.77 -7.48 13.55
N GLN A 7 23.50 -6.83 14.68
CA GLN A 7 22.67 -5.64 14.78
C GLN A 7 23.15 -4.61 13.77
N GLN A 8 22.58 -4.68 12.58
CA GLN A 8 23.02 -3.87 11.46
C GLN A 8 22.50 -2.46 11.69
N LYS A 9 23.43 -1.53 11.90
CA LYS A 9 23.12 -0.11 12.09
C LYS A 9 22.16 0.35 10.97
N PRO A 10 21.08 1.08 11.31
CA PRO A 10 20.16 1.62 10.30
C PRO A 10 20.93 2.36 9.21
N PRO A 11 20.63 2.13 7.92
CA PRO A 11 21.29 2.84 6.84
C PRO A 11 21.07 4.34 7.01
N SER A 12 22.15 5.11 6.91
CA SER A 12 22.06 6.56 6.90
C SER A 12 21.27 7.04 5.69
N LYS A 13 20.68 8.23 5.78
CA LYS A 13 20.01 8.89 4.64
C LYS A 13 20.92 8.93 3.40
N ALA A 14 22.22 9.20 3.59
CA ALA A 14 23.19 9.22 2.50
C ALA A 14 23.37 7.85 1.82
N GLU A 15 23.32 6.76 2.57
CA GLU A 15 23.41 5.39 2.03
C GLU A 15 22.15 4.99 1.28
N LEU A 16 20.97 5.32 1.81
CA LEU A 16 19.68 5.09 1.13
C LEU A 16 19.66 5.81 -0.23
N VAL A 17 20.01 7.10 -0.24
CA VAL A 17 20.04 7.92 -1.47
C VAL A 17 21.07 7.41 -2.46
N ARG A 18 22.27 7.02 -1.99
CA ARG A 18 23.32 6.45 -2.84
C ARG A 18 22.86 5.15 -3.50
N THR A 19 22.16 4.31 -2.74
CA THR A 19 21.65 3.02 -3.26
C THR A 19 20.52 3.25 -4.25
N PHE A 20 19.59 4.17 -3.96
CA PHE A 20 18.53 4.59 -4.85
C PHE A 20 19.06 5.11 -6.19
N LYS A 21 20.01 6.06 -6.15
CA LYS A 21 20.65 6.62 -7.36
C LYS A 21 21.40 5.59 -8.21
N ARG A 22 21.78 4.45 -7.63
CA ARG A 22 22.44 3.34 -8.34
C ARG A 22 21.45 2.28 -8.85
N GLY A 23 20.14 2.47 -8.67
CA GLY A 23 19.11 1.50 -9.05
C GLY A 23 19.13 0.22 -8.22
N LYS A 24 19.75 0.22 -7.03
CA LYS A 24 19.94 -0.98 -6.20
C LYS A 24 18.98 -1.08 -5.02
N LEU A 25 18.17 -0.05 -4.78
CA LEU A 25 17.36 0.03 -3.55
C LEU A 25 16.33 -1.09 -3.49
N LEU A 26 15.63 -1.37 -4.60
CA LEU A 26 14.63 -2.44 -4.65
C LEU A 26 15.22 -3.80 -4.27
N GLY A 27 16.37 -4.17 -4.84
CA GLY A 27 17.07 -5.42 -4.53
C GLY A 27 17.56 -5.53 -3.08
N ILE A 28 17.74 -4.41 -2.38
CA ILE A 28 18.00 -4.40 -0.93
C ILE A 28 16.71 -4.63 -0.14
N LEU A 29 15.63 -3.93 -0.51
CA LEU A 29 14.32 -4.02 0.16
C LEU A 29 13.64 -5.38 -0.05
N PHE A 30 13.95 -6.08 -1.14
CA PHE A 30 13.50 -7.43 -1.48
C PHE A 30 14.67 -8.41 -1.52
N GLY A 31 15.68 -8.21 -0.67
CA GLY A 31 16.87 -9.05 -0.64
C GLY A 31 17.24 -9.50 0.76
N LYS A 32 18.54 -9.72 0.98
CA LYS A 32 19.09 -10.25 2.24
C LYS A 32 18.63 -9.51 3.51
N TYR A 33 18.29 -8.23 3.39
CA TYR A 33 18.00 -7.36 4.55
C TYR A 33 16.52 -7.12 4.79
N SER A 34 15.65 -7.57 3.90
CA SER A 34 14.20 -7.28 3.94
C SER A 34 13.57 -7.67 5.28
N ARG A 35 13.88 -8.88 5.78
CA ARG A 35 13.36 -9.38 7.06
C ARG A 35 13.79 -8.55 8.26
N ALA A 36 15.08 -8.20 8.31
CA ALA A 36 15.62 -7.42 9.42
C ALA A 36 15.05 -6.00 9.41
N TRP A 37 14.97 -5.39 8.23
CA TRP A 37 14.51 -4.01 8.06
C TRP A 37 13.00 -3.86 8.25
N GLY A 38 12.21 -4.86 7.85
CA GLY A 38 10.76 -4.86 8.04
C GLY A 38 10.31 -4.92 9.50
N ARG A 39 11.23 -5.21 10.43
CA ARG A 39 10.99 -5.23 11.89
C ARG A 39 11.68 -4.08 12.64
N ASP A 40 12.44 -3.24 11.95
CA ASP A 40 13.15 -2.12 12.56
C ASP A 40 12.43 -0.81 12.23
N ASP A 41 11.68 -0.30 13.22
CA ASP A 41 10.96 0.97 13.11
C ASP A 41 11.86 2.12 12.71
N LYS A 42 13.14 2.15 13.12
CA LYS A 42 14.06 3.24 12.74
C LYS A 42 14.36 3.22 11.25
N ILE A 43 14.44 2.03 10.65
CA ILE A 43 14.67 1.88 9.21
C ILE A 43 13.42 2.26 8.43
N ILE A 44 12.26 1.80 8.89
CA ILE A 44 10.97 2.16 8.30
C ILE A 44 10.76 3.68 8.31
N GLU A 45 11.02 4.34 9.45
CA GLU A 45 10.94 5.80 9.59
C GLU A 45 11.96 6.52 8.70
N ALA A 46 13.18 6.00 8.59
CA ALA A 46 14.21 6.59 7.72
C ALA A 46 13.81 6.52 6.23
N LEU A 47 13.24 5.39 5.79
CA LEU A 47 12.71 5.21 4.42
C LEU A 47 11.51 6.12 4.17
N ALA A 48 10.54 6.15 5.09
CA ALA A 48 9.37 7.00 4.99
C ALA A 48 9.76 8.47 4.92
N LYS A 49 10.66 8.91 5.81
CA LYS A 49 11.17 10.28 5.80
C LYS A 49 11.89 10.60 4.49
N ALA A 50 12.76 9.72 4.00
CA ALA A 50 13.48 9.97 2.76
C ALA A 50 12.54 10.08 1.55
N HIS A 51 11.45 9.32 1.53
CA HIS A 51 10.39 9.44 0.52
C HIS A 51 9.60 10.73 0.65
N ASN A 52 9.11 11.01 1.85
CA ASN A 52 8.29 12.18 2.15
C ASN A 52 9.05 13.50 1.95
N ASP A 53 10.38 13.48 2.11
CA ASP A 53 11.29 14.60 1.81
C ASP A 53 11.59 14.72 0.28
N GLY A 54 11.07 13.83 -0.56
CA GLY A 54 11.27 13.81 -2.02
C GLY A 54 12.66 13.35 -2.47
N VAL A 55 13.44 12.73 -1.59
CA VAL A 55 14.85 12.38 -1.88
C VAL A 55 14.98 11.00 -2.53
N ILE A 56 14.04 10.10 -2.24
CA ILE A 56 13.89 8.80 -2.89
C ILE A 56 12.43 8.58 -3.23
N ASP A 57 12.15 7.83 -4.28
CA ASP A 57 10.79 7.36 -4.55
C ASP A 57 10.71 5.87 -4.27
N VAL A 58 10.22 5.49 -3.09
CA VAL A 58 10.07 4.07 -2.71
C VAL A 58 8.88 3.42 -3.40
N LEU A 59 7.91 4.19 -3.89
CA LEU A 59 6.75 3.64 -4.61
C LEU A 59 7.10 3.43 -6.08
N GLY A 60 7.78 4.39 -6.70
CA GLY A 60 8.18 4.36 -8.11
C GLY A 60 9.21 3.29 -8.47
N ILE A 61 9.96 2.77 -7.49
CA ILE A 61 10.93 1.68 -7.73
C ILE A 61 10.29 0.30 -7.79
N LEU A 62 9.01 0.16 -7.44
CA LEU A 62 8.31 -1.12 -7.51
C LEU A 62 7.94 -1.41 -8.97
N ASP A 63 8.67 -2.29 -9.64
CA ASP A 63 8.30 -2.83 -10.95
C ASP A 63 7.97 -4.32 -10.87
N VAL A 64 6.93 -4.76 -11.59
CA VAL A 64 6.38 -6.12 -11.46
C VAL A 64 7.39 -7.21 -11.89
N PRO A 65 8.12 -7.08 -13.01
CA PRO A 65 9.18 -8.03 -13.38
C PRO A 65 10.24 -8.19 -12.30
N ASP A 66 10.69 -7.08 -11.70
CA ASP A 66 11.70 -7.10 -10.64
C ASP A 66 11.14 -7.72 -9.35
N LEU A 67 9.89 -7.43 -9.01
CA LEU A 67 9.22 -8.05 -7.86
C LEU A 67 9.04 -9.55 -8.04
N LYS A 68 8.68 -10.01 -9.26
CA LYS A 68 8.54 -11.43 -9.58
C LYS A 68 9.89 -12.16 -9.60
N SER A 69 11.01 -11.45 -9.72
CA SER A 69 12.35 -12.04 -9.58
C SER A 69 12.69 -12.41 -8.15
N ALA A 70 12.11 -11.70 -7.16
CA ALA A 70 12.08 -12.13 -5.78
C ALA A 70 10.95 -13.17 -5.63
N VAL A 71 11.29 -14.46 -5.51
CA VAL A 71 10.29 -15.53 -5.35
C VAL A 71 10.35 -16.07 -3.92
N GLY A 72 9.19 -16.44 -3.38
CA GLY A 72 9.09 -17.15 -2.11
C GLY A 72 9.35 -16.26 -0.89
N PRO A 73 10.03 -16.75 0.17
CA PRO A 73 10.11 -16.04 1.45
C PRO A 73 10.71 -14.64 1.37
N VAL A 74 11.66 -14.42 0.47
CA VAL A 74 12.35 -13.13 0.29
C VAL A 74 11.38 -12.05 -0.20
N PHE A 75 10.44 -12.42 -1.08
CA PHE A 75 9.39 -11.52 -1.54
C PHE A 75 8.50 -11.07 -0.38
N PHE A 76 8.02 -12.01 0.42
CA PHE A 76 7.10 -11.72 1.52
C PHE A 76 7.78 -10.94 2.64
N ASP A 77 9.08 -11.13 2.88
CA ASP A 77 9.84 -10.28 3.79
C ASP A 77 9.86 -8.82 3.28
N GLY A 78 10.06 -8.60 1.97
CA GLY A 78 9.98 -7.26 1.36
C GLY A 78 8.56 -6.69 1.35
N GLN A 79 7.56 -7.51 1.06
CA GLN A 79 6.14 -7.12 1.13
C GLN A 79 5.76 -6.70 2.55
N THR A 80 6.23 -7.42 3.57
CA THR A 80 6.01 -7.08 4.98
C THR A 80 6.62 -5.71 5.32
N LEU A 81 7.85 -5.45 4.85
CA LEU A 81 8.47 -4.13 4.98
C LEU A 81 7.60 -3.03 4.36
N TYR A 82 7.08 -3.24 3.14
CA TYR A 82 6.19 -2.27 2.50
C TYR A 82 4.87 -2.10 3.26
N CYS A 83 4.31 -3.16 3.83
CA CYS A 83 3.10 -3.06 4.65
C CYS A 83 3.31 -2.15 5.88
N SER A 84 4.50 -2.18 6.49
CA SER A 84 4.86 -1.25 7.57
C SER A 84 5.17 0.17 7.07
N LEU A 85 5.63 0.30 5.83
CA LEU A 85 6.05 1.57 5.23
C LEU A 85 4.86 2.38 4.71
N ILE A 86 3.94 1.75 3.97
CA ILE A 86 2.80 2.38 3.28
C ILE A 86 2.01 3.36 4.17
N PRO A 87 1.61 3.01 5.42
CA PRO A 87 0.82 3.91 6.26
C PRO A 87 1.55 5.23 6.62
N LYS A 88 2.88 5.25 6.54
CA LYS A 88 3.75 6.39 6.90
C LYS A 88 4.11 7.29 5.71
N LEU A 89 3.72 6.90 4.49
CA LEU A 89 4.08 7.63 3.28
C LEU A 89 3.13 8.80 3.00
N LYS A 90 3.70 9.90 2.52
CA LYS A 90 3.02 11.03 1.91
C LYS A 90 3.20 10.91 0.40
N SER A 91 2.13 10.50 -0.27
CA SER A 91 2.09 10.31 -1.71
C SER A 91 0.69 10.65 -2.21
N ASP A 92 0.56 10.93 -3.50
CA ASP A 92 -0.74 10.97 -4.15
C ASP A 92 -1.39 9.57 -4.21
N ALA A 93 -2.72 9.54 -4.32
CA ALA A 93 -3.49 8.31 -4.38
C ALA A 93 -3.09 7.41 -5.57
N HIS A 94 -2.76 7.97 -6.73
CA HIS A 94 -2.45 7.18 -7.92
C HIS A 94 -1.14 6.38 -7.75
N SER A 95 -0.08 7.02 -7.29
CA SER A 95 1.18 6.36 -6.96
C SER A 95 0.99 5.28 -5.88
N MET A 96 0.15 5.55 -4.88
CA MET A 96 -0.11 4.63 -3.77
C MET A 96 -0.88 3.37 -4.20
N ILE A 97 -1.98 3.53 -4.95
CA ILE A 97 -2.77 2.37 -5.43
C ILE A 97 -1.97 1.54 -6.41
N LYS A 98 -1.17 2.16 -7.27
CA LYS A 98 -0.35 1.46 -8.26
C LYS A 98 0.73 0.61 -7.60
N ALA A 99 1.46 1.18 -6.64
CA ALA A 99 2.43 0.44 -5.84
C ALA A 99 1.78 -0.73 -5.07
N THR A 100 0.65 -0.46 -4.41
CA THR A 100 -0.09 -1.49 -3.67
C THR A 100 -0.56 -2.61 -4.59
N TYR A 101 -1.12 -2.27 -5.75
CA TYR A 101 -1.56 -3.24 -6.75
C TYR A 101 -0.41 -4.12 -7.24
N ARG A 102 0.76 -3.53 -7.55
CA ARG A 102 1.95 -4.28 -7.99
C ARG A 102 2.42 -5.29 -6.93
N LEU A 103 2.38 -4.93 -5.65
CA LEU A 103 2.72 -5.85 -4.55
C LEU A 103 1.73 -7.01 -4.43
N ILE A 104 0.44 -6.76 -4.66
CA ILE A 104 -0.59 -7.81 -4.65
C ILE A 104 -0.42 -8.72 -5.86
N GLU A 105 -0.25 -8.15 -7.06
CA GLU A 105 -0.09 -8.90 -8.30
C GLU A 105 1.15 -9.80 -8.26
N ALA A 106 2.28 -9.29 -7.74
CA ALA A 106 3.50 -10.07 -7.57
C ALA A 106 3.36 -11.19 -6.52
N GLY A 107 2.51 -11.01 -5.50
CA GLY A 107 2.22 -12.03 -4.49
C GLY A 107 1.35 -13.20 -4.98
N GLY A 108 0.63 -13.02 -6.11
CA GLY A 108 -0.19 -14.05 -6.72
C GLY A 108 -1.32 -14.55 -5.81
N ASN A 109 -1.51 -15.88 -5.75
CA ASN A 109 -2.59 -16.52 -5.00
C ASN A 109 -2.23 -16.82 -3.53
N ASP A 110 -1.08 -16.32 -3.03
CA ASP A 110 -0.70 -16.55 -1.64
C ASP A 110 -1.66 -15.82 -0.68
N GLY A 111 -1.99 -16.45 0.44
CA GLY A 111 -2.88 -15.84 1.44
C GLY A 111 -2.35 -14.52 2.02
N ALA A 112 -1.03 -14.33 2.05
CA ALA A 112 -0.39 -13.08 2.45
C ALA A 112 -0.44 -11.99 1.36
N ALA A 113 -0.78 -12.31 0.12
CA ALA A 113 -0.85 -11.33 -0.97
C ALA A 113 -1.87 -10.22 -0.71
N ALA A 114 -2.83 -10.42 0.19
CA ALA A 114 -3.81 -9.40 0.60
C ALA A 114 -3.28 -8.39 1.64
N LEU A 115 -2.09 -8.60 2.24
CA LEU A 115 -1.54 -7.72 3.27
C LEU A 115 -1.34 -6.26 2.82
N PRO A 116 -0.85 -5.97 1.60
CA PRO A 116 -0.73 -4.59 1.12
C PRO A 116 -2.07 -3.83 1.09
N ALA A 117 -3.18 -4.52 0.82
CA ALA A 117 -4.50 -3.89 0.85
C ALA A 117 -4.90 -3.44 2.27
N ARG A 118 -4.46 -4.16 3.31
CA ARG A 118 -4.65 -3.71 4.69
C ARG A 118 -3.81 -2.46 4.99
N ALA A 119 -2.56 -2.43 4.56
CA ALA A 119 -1.70 -1.25 4.73
C ALA A 119 -2.26 -0.02 3.98
N LEU A 120 -2.82 -0.22 2.78
CA LEU A 120 -3.53 0.84 2.04
C LEU A 120 -4.77 1.34 2.78
N ALA A 121 -5.49 0.46 3.48
CA ALA A 121 -6.63 0.86 4.30
C ALA A 121 -6.19 1.75 5.47
N GLU A 122 -5.13 1.38 6.18
CA GLU A 122 -4.54 2.19 7.25
C GLU A 122 -4.05 3.55 6.72
N TRP A 123 -3.45 3.56 5.53
CA TRP A 123 -3.10 4.81 4.84
C TRP A 123 -4.33 5.67 4.54
N CYS A 124 -5.42 5.10 4.02
CA CYS A 124 -6.67 5.83 3.78
C CYS A 124 -7.29 6.37 5.08
N GLU A 125 -7.22 5.60 6.16
CA GLU A 125 -7.76 5.98 7.49
C GLU A 125 -6.92 7.08 8.17
N GLY A 126 -5.73 7.39 7.66
CA GLY A 126 -4.89 8.47 8.18
C GLY A 126 -5.23 9.88 7.64
N ASP A 127 -6.00 9.99 6.56
CA ASP A 127 -6.35 11.29 5.96
C ASP A 127 -7.71 11.21 5.21
N PRO A 128 -8.70 12.06 5.56
CA PRO A 128 -10.02 12.05 4.94
C PRO A 128 -10.04 12.35 3.43
N SER A 129 -8.99 12.96 2.86
CA SER A 129 -8.95 13.23 1.40
C SER A 129 -8.70 11.96 0.60
N ARG A 130 -7.90 11.03 1.12
CA ARG A 130 -7.37 9.86 0.40
C ARG A 130 -8.45 8.94 -0.18
N PRO A 131 -9.52 8.56 0.55
CA PRO A 131 -10.60 7.78 -0.05
C PRO A 131 -11.35 8.54 -1.16
N SER A 132 -11.40 9.88 -1.11
CA SER A 132 -12.02 10.65 -2.18
C SER A 132 -11.15 10.67 -3.43
N GLU A 133 -9.84 10.87 -3.27
CA GLU A 133 -8.87 10.84 -4.36
C GLU A 133 -8.84 9.47 -5.07
N ILE A 134 -8.82 8.36 -4.33
CA ILE A 134 -8.90 7.02 -4.93
C ILE A 134 -10.23 6.83 -5.69
N PHE A 135 -11.33 7.35 -5.15
CA PHE A 135 -12.63 7.26 -5.82
C PHE A 135 -12.66 8.07 -7.13
N GLU A 136 -12.03 9.23 -7.17
CA GLU A 136 -11.91 10.03 -8.39
C GLU A 136 -11.09 9.31 -9.46
N LEU A 137 -10.04 8.57 -9.08
CA LEU A 137 -9.30 7.70 -10.00
C LEU A 137 -10.18 6.57 -10.55
N TYR A 138 -11.02 5.97 -9.71
CA TYR A 138 -12.02 4.99 -10.15
C TYR A 138 -13.01 5.59 -11.16
N GLU A 139 -13.55 6.78 -10.89
CA GLU A 139 -14.44 7.50 -11.82
C GLU A 139 -13.72 7.86 -13.12
N GLY A 140 -12.41 8.14 -13.05
CA GLY A 140 -11.53 8.35 -14.20
C GLY A 140 -11.20 7.10 -15.01
N GLY A 141 -11.64 5.91 -14.57
CA GLY A 141 -11.42 4.64 -15.28
C GLY A 141 -10.08 3.97 -14.97
N GLU A 142 -9.37 4.39 -13.92
CA GLU A 142 -8.12 3.73 -13.51
C GLU A 142 -8.37 2.30 -13.04
N TYR A 143 -7.75 1.35 -13.72
CA TYR A 143 -7.99 -0.07 -13.51
C TYR A 143 -7.60 -0.53 -12.09
N GLU A 144 -6.46 -0.05 -11.57
CA GLU A 144 -5.99 -0.35 -10.22
C GLU A 144 -6.96 0.19 -9.16
N ALA A 145 -7.59 1.34 -9.39
CA ALA A 145 -8.53 1.95 -8.45
C ALA A 145 -9.78 1.08 -8.27
N ALA A 146 -10.30 0.50 -9.36
CA ALA A 146 -11.43 -0.41 -9.32
C ALA A 146 -11.17 -1.64 -8.41
N ARG A 147 -9.93 -2.12 -8.35
CA ARG A 147 -9.53 -3.25 -7.47
C ARG A 147 -9.62 -2.92 -5.99
N PHE A 148 -9.57 -1.63 -5.63
CA PHE A 148 -9.67 -1.15 -4.26
C PHE A 148 -11.01 -0.48 -3.94
N LEU A 149 -12.02 -0.60 -4.81
CA LEU A 149 -13.31 0.08 -4.64
C LEU A 149 -14.00 -0.26 -3.32
N THR A 150 -14.02 -1.54 -2.90
CA THR A 150 -14.60 -1.94 -1.61
C THR A 150 -13.92 -1.25 -0.43
N LEU A 151 -12.58 -1.18 -0.45
CA LEU A 151 -11.78 -0.55 0.59
C LEU A 151 -12.06 0.94 0.63
N THR A 152 -12.00 1.59 -0.54
CA THR A 152 -12.21 3.04 -0.72
C THR A 152 -13.57 3.49 -0.22
N LEU A 153 -14.63 2.75 -0.58
CA LEU A 153 -15.99 3.04 -0.11
C LEU A 153 -16.13 2.89 1.40
N ARG A 154 -15.52 1.84 1.98
CA ARG A 154 -15.55 1.59 3.42
C ARG A 154 -14.80 2.67 4.20
N THR A 155 -13.55 2.96 3.83
CA THR A 155 -12.71 3.94 4.54
C THR A 155 -13.26 5.36 4.36
N GLY A 156 -13.77 5.69 3.16
CA GLY A 156 -14.44 6.96 2.91
C GLY A 156 -15.71 7.15 3.75
N ALA A 157 -16.52 6.10 3.91
CA ALA A 157 -17.72 6.15 4.75
C ALA A 157 -17.43 6.34 6.24
N ALA A 158 -16.20 6.05 6.70
CA ALA A 158 -15.78 6.36 8.06
C ALA A 158 -15.60 7.87 8.30
N PHE A 159 -15.29 8.65 7.26
CA PHE A 159 -15.14 10.11 7.33
C PHE A 159 -16.38 10.87 6.88
N ASP A 160 -16.98 10.45 5.75
CA ASP A 160 -18.19 11.05 5.20
C ASP A 160 -19.17 9.95 4.78
N ARG A 161 -19.89 9.44 5.79
CA ARG A 161 -20.88 8.38 5.62
C ARG A 161 -21.91 8.74 4.55
N LYS A 162 -22.42 9.98 4.53
CA LYS A 162 -23.48 10.39 3.60
C LYS A 162 -22.98 10.35 2.15
N LYS A 163 -21.83 10.95 1.88
CA LYS A 163 -21.21 10.96 0.54
C LYS A 163 -20.94 9.55 0.04
N PHE A 164 -20.31 8.71 0.84
CA PHE A 164 -19.90 7.38 0.39
C PHE A 164 -21.06 6.36 0.35
N LEU A 165 -22.09 6.49 1.19
CA LEU A 165 -23.31 5.69 1.02
C LEU A 165 -24.07 6.07 -0.25
N LYS A 166 -24.11 7.36 -0.61
CA LYS A 166 -24.67 7.81 -1.88
C LYS A 166 -23.92 7.19 -3.07
N ARG A 167 -22.58 7.21 -3.03
CA ARG A 167 -21.71 6.56 -4.03
C ARG A 167 -21.99 5.05 -4.13
N CYS A 168 -22.11 4.34 -3.00
CA CYS A 168 -22.49 2.91 -3.00
C CYS A 168 -23.84 2.67 -3.69
N HIS A 169 -24.84 3.53 -3.45
CA HIS A 169 -26.15 3.40 -4.08
C HIS A 169 -26.09 3.69 -5.59
N GLU A 170 -25.36 4.73 -6.02
CA GLU A 170 -25.16 5.06 -7.43
C GLU A 170 -24.47 3.90 -8.18
N ILE A 171 -23.40 3.35 -7.61
CA ILE A 171 -22.69 2.17 -8.14
C ILE A 171 -23.60 0.94 -8.17
N GLY A 172 -24.39 0.71 -7.12
CA GLY A 172 -25.32 -0.42 -7.05
C GLY A 172 -26.33 -0.44 -8.20
N ARG A 173 -26.71 0.73 -8.72
CA ARG A 173 -27.65 0.84 -9.85
C ARG A 173 -26.96 0.76 -11.20
N ASN A 174 -25.84 1.49 -11.34
CA ASN A 174 -25.27 1.80 -12.66
C ASN A 174 -23.94 1.12 -12.94
N GLY A 175 -23.28 0.53 -11.93
CA GLY A 175 -21.99 -0.12 -12.06
C GLY A 175 -22.06 -1.50 -12.71
N THR A 176 -20.88 -2.05 -13.02
CA THR A 176 -20.74 -3.45 -13.43
C THR A 176 -21.09 -4.41 -12.28
N ASP A 177 -21.25 -5.70 -12.56
CA ASP A 177 -21.51 -6.68 -11.50
C ASP A 177 -20.38 -6.71 -10.45
N ALA A 178 -19.13 -6.54 -10.88
CA ALA A 178 -17.99 -6.43 -9.98
C ALA A 178 -18.07 -5.16 -9.09
N ASP A 179 -18.48 -4.02 -9.66
CA ASP A 179 -18.64 -2.78 -8.90
C ASP A 179 -19.78 -2.88 -7.88
N ARG A 180 -20.90 -3.50 -8.29
CA ARG A 180 -22.06 -3.76 -7.43
C ARG A 180 -21.68 -4.65 -6.26
N GLU A 181 -20.95 -5.73 -6.53
CA GLU A 181 -20.41 -6.59 -5.47
C GLU A 181 -19.50 -5.80 -4.52
N ALA A 182 -18.60 -4.98 -5.05
CA ALA A 182 -17.72 -4.16 -4.23
C ALA A 182 -18.49 -3.18 -3.34
N ALA A 183 -19.54 -2.53 -3.87
CA ALA A 183 -20.41 -1.63 -3.12
C ALA A 183 -21.18 -2.37 -2.02
N ILE A 184 -21.76 -3.54 -2.32
CA ILE A 184 -22.48 -4.37 -1.33
C ILE A 184 -21.53 -4.82 -0.21
N ARG A 185 -20.33 -5.29 -0.56
CA ARG A 185 -19.29 -5.69 0.42
C ARG A 185 -18.88 -4.51 1.29
N ALA A 186 -18.73 -3.32 0.72
CA ALA A 186 -18.41 -2.11 1.48
C ALA A 186 -19.52 -1.77 2.48
N LEU A 187 -20.78 -1.76 2.04
CA LEU A 187 -21.95 -1.49 2.89
C LEU A 187 -22.04 -2.44 4.09
N GLY A 188 -21.76 -3.73 3.88
CA GLY A 188 -21.73 -4.73 4.95
C GLY A 188 -20.64 -4.49 6.01
N ARG A 189 -19.64 -3.66 5.70
CA ARG A 189 -18.47 -3.37 6.54
C ARG A 189 -18.43 -1.95 7.11
N VAL A 190 -19.35 -1.08 6.72
CA VAL A 190 -19.51 0.24 7.34
C VAL A 190 -20.11 0.04 8.74
N ASP A 191 -19.37 0.36 9.80
CA ASP A 191 -19.86 0.20 11.18
C ASP A 191 -21.15 1.01 11.36
N LYS A 192 -22.19 0.37 11.90
CA LYS A 192 -23.50 0.98 12.17
C LYS A 192 -23.50 1.82 13.46
N ARG A 193 -22.44 1.74 14.27
CA ARG A 193 -22.37 2.32 15.64
C ARG A 193 -21.69 3.68 15.75
N LEU A 194 -21.12 4.21 14.67
CA LEU A 194 -20.69 5.60 14.61
C LEU A 194 -21.91 6.48 14.28
N GLN A 195 -22.78 6.69 15.27
CA GLN A 195 -23.76 7.76 15.28
C GLN A 195 -23.28 8.80 16.30
N PRO A 196 -23.14 10.09 15.94
CA PRO A 196 -23.29 11.14 16.93
C PRO A 196 -24.73 11.15 17.49
#